data_AF-A0A2E7SYR8-F1
#
_entry.id   AF-A0A2E7SYR8-F1
#
_cell.length_a   1.000
_cell.length_b   1.000
_cell.length_c   1.000
_cell.angle_alpha   90.00
_cell.angle_beta   90.00
_cell.angle_gamma   90.00
#
_symmetry.space_group_name_H-M   'P 1'
#
loop_
_entity.id
_entity.type
_entity.pdbx_description
1 polymer ?
#
loop_
_entity_poly.entity_id
_entity_poly.type
_entity_poly.pdbx_seq_one_letter_code
_entity_poly.pdbx_strand_id
1 'polypeptide(L)'
;MGDVADATDMGILLLALMTLWLYLPGFIANTFAMMWGKWLPKTGYGPWPIDGGRVMKDGNRMLGDGKTWNGLIGGSLTAGLLCMLQVAIVGTTFDEASVFVSPLTGSEDAWFAIGGPYLTAYIMGSFLGFACLLGDMTGSFFKRRRGLKREGDVSSKAPLLDTLPFAIMVFLWGQLFLGPSLLASSNLLLPMAIIIVITPILHRSFNLIGYAIGWKDVPY
;
A
#
# COMPACT_ATOMS: atom_id res chain seq x y z
N MET A 1 15.61 -6.86 19.28
CA MET A 1 14.60 -7.88 19.67
C MET A 1 13.78 -7.49 20.90
N GLY A 2 14.36 -6.85 21.94
CA GLY A 2 13.61 -6.35 23.10
C GLY A 2 12.47 -5.40 22.69
N ASP A 3 12.78 -4.33 21.97
CA ASP A 3 11.81 -3.31 21.56
C ASP A 3 10.66 -3.86 20.71
N VAL A 4 10.90 -4.90 19.89
CA VAL A 4 9.84 -5.55 19.09
C VAL A 4 8.89 -6.35 19.97
N ALA A 5 9.42 -7.05 20.97
CA ALA A 5 8.59 -7.78 21.93
C ALA A 5 7.74 -6.79 22.74
N ASP A 6 8.38 -5.75 23.29
CA ASP A 6 7.75 -4.73 24.11
C ASP A 6 6.69 -3.94 23.33
N ALA A 7 6.99 -3.54 22.08
CA ALA A 7 6.03 -2.86 21.20
C ALA A 7 4.77 -3.70 20.91
N THR A 8 4.86 -5.03 21.04
CA THR A 8 3.74 -5.93 20.76
C THR A 8 2.97 -6.37 22.01
N ASP A 9 3.37 -5.92 23.20
CA ASP A 9 2.68 -6.21 24.46
C ASP A 9 1.45 -5.31 24.64
N MET A 10 0.47 -5.48 23.75
CA MET A 10 -0.79 -4.74 23.75
C MET A 10 -1.95 -5.63 23.34
N GLY A 11 -3.17 -5.22 23.71
CA GLY A 11 -4.39 -5.90 23.28
C GLY A 11 -4.55 -5.94 21.76
N ILE A 12 -5.22 -6.98 21.25
CA ILE A 12 -5.37 -7.23 19.81
C ILE A 12 -5.92 -6.05 19.00
N LEU A 13 -6.84 -5.27 19.59
CA LEU A 13 -7.40 -4.09 18.95
C LEU A 13 -6.32 -3.01 18.72
N LEU A 14 -5.49 -2.75 19.72
CA LEU A 14 -4.39 -1.79 19.62
C LEU A 14 -3.33 -2.29 18.64
N LEU A 15 -3.03 -3.60 18.62
CA LEU A 15 -2.14 -4.19 17.62
C LEU A 15 -2.67 -4.05 16.19
N ALA A 16 -3.98 -4.17 15.98
CA ALA A 16 -4.61 -3.93 14.67
C ALA A 16 -4.47 -2.46 14.24
N LEU A 17 -4.70 -1.52 15.16
CA LEU A 17 -4.50 -0.09 14.87
C LEU A 17 -3.02 0.23 14.61
N MET A 18 -2.11 -0.35 15.39
CA MET A 18 -0.66 -0.22 15.19
C MET A 18 -0.24 -0.80 13.84
N THR A 19 -0.78 -1.95 13.44
CA THR A 19 -0.49 -2.56 12.14
C THR A 19 -0.98 -1.66 11.00
N LEU A 20 -2.17 -1.07 11.11
CA LEU A 20 -2.64 -0.07 10.15
C LEU A 20 -1.73 1.15 10.08
N TRP A 21 -1.24 1.63 11.23
CA TRP A 21 -0.29 2.73 11.32
C TRP A 21 1.03 2.40 10.63
N LEU A 22 1.65 1.27 10.97
CA LEU A 22 2.94 0.82 10.43
C LEU A 22 2.91 0.65 8.90
N TYR A 23 1.81 0.10 8.38
CA TYR A 23 1.64 -0.16 6.94
C TYR A 23 0.96 0.99 6.19
N LEU A 24 0.62 2.09 6.88
CA LEU A 24 -0.09 3.23 6.32
C LEU A 24 0.56 3.74 5.02
N PRO A 25 1.90 3.96 4.93
CA PRO A 25 2.53 4.46 3.71
C PRO A 25 2.29 3.56 2.49
N GLY A 26 2.34 2.24 2.69
CA GLY A 26 2.03 1.26 1.64
C GLY A 26 0.55 1.25 1.26
N PHE A 27 -0.35 1.30 2.25
CA PHE A 27 -1.80 1.21 2.03
C PHE A 27 -2.35 2.39 1.22
N ILE A 28 -1.78 3.59 1.40
CA ILE A 28 -2.20 4.79 0.65
C ILE A 28 -1.44 5.00 -0.66
N ALA A 29 -0.47 4.13 -1.00
CA ALA A 29 0.31 4.23 -2.24
C ALA A 29 -0.57 4.20 -3.50
N ASN A 30 -1.68 3.46 -3.49
CA ASN A 30 -2.67 3.44 -4.59
C ASN A 30 -3.27 4.84 -4.86
N THR A 31 -3.51 5.62 -3.81
CA THR A 31 -4.04 6.99 -3.93
C THR A 31 -3.03 7.90 -4.61
N PHE A 32 -1.75 7.80 -4.24
CA PHE A 32 -0.69 8.57 -4.90
C PHE A 32 -0.44 8.10 -6.32
N ALA A 33 -0.46 6.79 -6.60
CA ALA A 33 -0.36 6.27 -7.96
C ALA A 33 -1.45 6.82 -8.88
N MET A 34 -2.66 7.08 -8.36
CA MET A 34 -3.70 7.78 -9.11
C MET A 34 -3.32 9.23 -9.44
N MET A 35 -2.74 9.98 -8.50
CA MET A 35 -2.25 11.34 -8.76
C MET A 35 -1.17 11.33 -9.85
N TRP A 36 -0.18 10.46 -9.74
CA TRP A 36 0.91 10.36 -10.72
C TRP A 36 0.47 9.74 -12.05
N GLY A 37 -0.53 8.87 -12.05
CA GLY A 37 -0.99 8.14 -13.23
C GLY A 37 -2.15 8.79 -13.99
N LYS A 38 -2.91 9.72 -13.36
CA LYS A 38 -4.08 10.40 -13.97
C LYS A 38 -3.96 11.92 -13.94
N TRP A 39 -3.46 12.50 -12.84
CA TRP A 39 -3.38 13.96 -12.72
C TRP A 39 -2.12 14.51 -13.39
N LEU A 40 -0.94 13.92 -13.13
CA LEU A 40 0.30 14.35 -13.77
C LEU A 40 0.24 14.30 -15.31
N PRO A 41 -0.35 13.29 -15.97
CA PRO A 41 -0.53 13.32 -17.41
C PRO A 41 -1.31 14.51 -17.98
N LYS A 42 -2.13 15.20 -17.19
CA LYS A 42 -2.80 16.43 -17.64
C LYS A 42 -1.83 17.58 -17.92
N THR A 43 -0.57 17.46 -17.48
CA THR A 43 0.51 18.40 -17.81
C THR A 43 1.24 18.06 -19.11
N GLY A 44 0.85 16.96 -19.79
CA GLY A 44 1.48 16.47 -21.02
C GLY A 44 2.51 15.36 -20.81
N TYR A 45 2.74 14.91 -19.57
CA TYR A 45 3.74 13.89 -19.25
C TYR A 45 3.10 12.51 -18.99
N GLY A 46 3.06 11.66 -20.01
CA GLY A 46 2.37 10.37 -19.99
C GLY A 46 0.86 10.50 -20.28
N PRO A 47 0.02 9.52 -19.88
CA PRO A 47 0.36 8.32 -19.13
C PRO A 47 0.99 7.26 -20.03
N TRP A 48 1.90 6.47 -19.47
CA TRP A 48 2.48 5.30 -20.15
C TRP A 48 1.96 4.01 -19.54
N PRO A 49 0.98 3.34 -20.17
CA PRO A 49 0.49 2.05 -19.71
C PRO A 49 1.62 1.03 -19.62
N ILE A 50 1.70 0.30 -18.52
CA ILE A 50 2.74 -0.71 -18.28
C ILE A 50 2.63 -1.85 -19.29
N ASP A 51 1.41 -2.20 -19.71
CA ASP A 51 1.20 -3.23 -20.71
C ASP A 51 1.40 -2.77 -22.16
N GLY A 52 1.64 -1.46 -22.40
CA GLY A 52 1.82 -0.90 -23.75
C GLY A 52 0.67 -1.20 -24.71
N GLY A 53 -0.55 -1.45 -24.22
CA GLY A 53 -1.68 -1.84 -25.07
C GLY A 53 -1.78 -3.33 -25.38
N ARG A 54 -0.89 -4.18 -24.82
CA ARG A 54 -0.85 -5.60 -25.13
C ARG A 54 -2.17 -6.31 -24.79
N VAL A 55 -2.68 -7.04 -25.77
CA VAL A 55 -3.84 -7.93 -25.65
C VAL A 55 -3.36 -9.37 -25.53
N MET A 56 -3.97 -10.12 -24.60
CA MET A 56 -3.62 -11.53 -24.35
C MET A 56 -4.49 -12.46 -25.21
N LYS A 57 -4.19 -13.76 -25.21
CA LYS A 57 -4.89 -14.76 -26.05
C LYS A 57 -6.40 -14.85 -25.81
N ASP A 58 -6.86 -14.41 -24.64
CA ASP A 58 -8.28 -14.35 -24.27
C ASP A 58 -9.02 -13.11 -24.81
N GLY A 59 -8.35 -12.28 -25.62
CA GLY A 59 -8.92 -11.07 -26.21
C GLY A 59 -8.99 -9.87 -25.25
N ASN A 60 -8.56 -10.03 -24.00
CA ASN A 60 -8.53 -8.95 -23.02
C ASN A 60 -7.14 -8.33 -22.90
N ARG A 61 -7.06 -7.04 -22.55
CA ARG A 61 -5.80 -6.36 -22.19
C ARG A 61 -5.03 -7.13 -21.11
N MET A 62 -3.70 -6.95 -21.04
CA MET A 62 -2.91 -7.59 -19.99
C MET A 62 -3.21 -6.98 -18.62
N LEU A 63 -3.23 -5.65 -18.51
CA LEU A 63 -3.50 -4.91 -17.26
C LEU A 63 -4.59 -3.84 -17.45
N GLY A 64 -4.60 -3.15 -18.60
CA GLY A 64 -5.47 -2.01 -18.91
C GLY A 64 -4.83 -0.65 -18.62
N ASP A 65 -5.46 0.43 -19.10
CA ASP A 65 -4.86 1.77 -19.16
C ASP A 65 -4.61 2.41 -17.79
N GLY A 66 -5.29 1.91 -16.74
CA GLY A 66 -5.15 2.41 -15.39
C GLY A 66 -3.85 2.01 -14.68
N LYS A 67 -3.02 1.14 -15.27
CA LYS A 67 -1.73 0.71 -14.69
C LYS A 67 -0.58 1.34 -15.49
N THR A 68 0.03 2.37 -14.94
CA THR A 68 1.01 3.21 -15.65
C THR A 68 2.35 3.25 -14.93
N TRP A 69 3.43 3.45 -15.68
CA TRP A 69 4.77 3.60 -15.11
C TRP A 69 4.88 4.80 -14.17
N ASN A 70 4.25 5.93 -14.53
CA ASN A 70 4.20 7.11 -13.67
C ASN A 70 3.50 6.81 -12.34
N GLY A 71 2.38 6.10 -12.38
CA GLY A 71 1.67 5.66 -11.18
C GLY A 71 2.52 4.73 -10.31
N LEU A 72 3.16 3.73 -10.91
CA LEU A 72 4.00 2.76 -10.21
C LEU A 72 5.19 3.43 -9.50
N ILE A 73 5.96 4.24 -10.24
CA ILE A 73 7.15 4.91 -9.72
C ILE A 73 6.73 5.98 -8.72
N GLY A 74 5.87 6.93 -9.15
CA GLY A 74 5.47 8.06 -8.32
C GLY A 74 4.73 7.64 -7.05
N GLY A 75 3.84 6.65 -7.12
CA GLY A 75 3.15 6.11 -5.95
C GLY A 75 4.12 5.46 -4.95
N SER A 76 5.09 4.68 -5.43
CA SER A 76 6.11 4.05 -4.57
C SER A 76 7.01 5.10 -3.91
N LEU A 77 7.55 6.06 -4.66
CA LEU A 77 8.42 7.09 -4.07
C LEU A 77 7.65 7.98 -3.08
N THR A 78 6.38 8.29 -3.36
CA THR A 78 5.55 9.06 -2.42
C THR A 78 5.29 8.29 -1.13
N ALA A 79 5.09 6.97 -1.18
CA ALA A 79 5.01 6.14 0.03
C ALA A 79 6.30 6.19 0.86
N GLY A 80 7.47 6.28 0.21
CA GLY A 80 8.74 6.54 0.89
C GLY A 80 8.73 7.86 1.67
N LEU A 81 8.32 8.95 1.02
CA LEU A 81 8.20 10.27 1.66
C LEU A 81 7.21 10.27 2.82
N LEU A 82 6.12 9.51 2.71
CA LEU A 82 5.14 9.37 3.79
C LEU A 82 5.71 8.61 4.98
N CYS A 83 6.50 7.56 4.74
CA CYS A 83 7.18 6.85 5.82
C CYS A 83 8.23 7.74 6.50
N MET A 84 8.93 8.59 5.74
CA MET A 84 9.81 9.62 6.32
C MET A 84 9.03 10.59 7.20
N LEU A 85 7.87 11.05 6.75
CA LEU A 85 6.99 11.92 7.53
C LEU A 85 6.49 11.22 8.81
N GLN A 86 6.13 9.95 8.71
CA GLN A 86 5.73 9.12 9.85
C GLN A 86 6.82 9.09 10.93
N VAL A 87 8.08 8.87 10.52
CA VAL A 87 9.26 8.91 11.40
C VAL A 87 9.53 10.32 11.93
N ALA A 88 9.32 11.37 11.12
CA ALA A 88 9.49 12.75 11.58
C ALA A 88 8.49 13.15 12.67
N ILE A 89 7.27 12.59 12.64
CA ILE A 89 6.20 12.87 13.61
C ILE A 89 6.41 12.09 14.91
N VAL A 90 6.73 10.80 14.81
CA VAL A 90 6.83 9.90 15.98
C VAL A 90 8.22 9.88 16.60
N GLY A 91 9.25 10.15 15.80
CA GLY A 91 10.63 9.99 16.20
C GLY A 91 11.21 8.63 15.79
N THR A 92 12.44 8.41 16.25
CA THR A 92 13.29 7.27 15.85
C THR A 92 13.55 6.30 16.99
N THR A 93 13.29 6.71 18.23
CA THR A 93 13.46 5.89 19.42
C THR A 93 12.17 5.17 19.76
N PHE A 94 12.30 3.95 20.27
CA PHE A 94 11.20 3.28 20.92
C PHE A 94 11.20 3.71 22.40
N ASP A 95 10.11 4.34 22.83
CA ASP A 95 9.97 4.82 24.21
C ASP A 95 8.99 3.92 25.00
N GLU A 96 7.80 3.69 24.44
CA GLU A 96 6.77 2.83 25.04
C GLU A 96 5.88 2.18 23.97
N ALA A 97 5.19 1.11 24.35
CA ALA A 97 4.22 0.45 23.50
C ALA A 97 3.03 1.37 23.23
N SER A 98 2.87 1.80 21.97
CA SER A 98 1.78 2.67 21.55
C SER A 98 1.32 2.31 20.14
N VAL A 99 0.11 2.73 19.78
CA VAL A 99 -0.41 2.59 18.41
C VAL A 99 0.47 3.35 17.40
N PHE A 100 0.99 4.51 17.81
CA PHE A 100 1.81 5.39 16.98
C PHE A 100 3.29 5.15 17.21
N VAL A 101 3.72 3.89 17.12
CA VAL A 101 5.13 3.49 17.23
C VAL A 101 5.93 3.87 15.97
N SER A 102 7.24 4.06 16.12
CA SER A 102 8.11 4.33 14.98
C SER A 102 8.12 3.11 14.05
N PRO A 103 7.94 3.30 12.73
CA PRO A 103 8.00 2.16 11.81
C PRO A 103 9.43 1.60 11.68
N LEU A 104 10.45 2.26 12.25
CA LEU A 104 11.83 1.80 12.27
C LEU A 104 12.16 0.86 13.44
N THR A 105 11.26 0.68 14.41
CA THR A 105 11.52 -0.17 15.59
C THR A 105 11.95 -1.58 15.17
N GLY A 106 13.12 -2.02 15.66
CA GLY A 106 13.69 -3.34 15.36
C GLY A 106 14.33 -3.46 13.98
N SER A 107 14.53 -2.35 13.25
CA SER A 107 15.09 -2.38 11.90
C SER A 107 16.60 -2.20 11.85
N GLU A 108 17.30 -2.15 12.99
CA GLU A 108 18.71 -1.73 13.08
C GLU A 108 19.64 -2.59 12.21
N ASP A 109 19.41 -3.90 12.18
CA ASP A 109 20.18 -4.88 11.41
C ASP A 109 19.51 -5.25 10.06
N ALA A 110 18.46 -4.54 9.65
CA ALA A 110 17.75 -4.85 8.42
C ALA A 110 18.52 -4.38 7.17
N TRP A 111 18.36 -5.09 6.04
CA TRP A 111 19.06 -4.76 4.79
C TRP A 111 18.76 -3.35 4.25
N PHE A 112 17.63 -2.77 4.64
CA PHE A 112 17.20 -1.44 4.23
C PHE A 112 17.63 -0.33 5.21
N ALA A 113 18.29 -0.68 6.32
CA ALA A 113 18.78 0.24 7.35
C ALA A 113 20.09 0.91 6.93
N ILE A 114 19.98 1.81 5.95
CA ILE A 114 21.13 2.45 5.31
C ILE A 114 20.98 3.98 5.36
N GLY A 115 22.08 4.68 5.65
CA GLY A 115 22.17 6.14 5.54
C GLY A 115 21.29 6.92 6.52
N GLY A 116 21.04 6.35 7.70
CA GLY A 116 20.31 7.00 8.80
C GLY A 116 18.80 6.76 8.76
N PRO A 117 18.06 7.26 9.77
CA PRO A 117 16.67 6.89 10.00
C PRO A 117 15.75 7.37 8.86
N TYR A 118 15.95 8.58 8.35
CA TYR A 118 15.13 9.12 7.28
C TYR A 118 15.31 8.38 5.95
N LEU A 119 16.55 8.02 5.57
CA LEU A 119 16.77 7.25 4.35
C LEU A 119 16.24 5.82 4.52
N THR A 120 16.41 5.21 5.68
CA THR A 120 15.83 3.90 6.03
C THR A 120 14.32 3.91 5.87
N ALA A 121 13.65 4.92 6.44
CA ALA A 121 12.21 5.11 6.32
C ALA A 121 11.77 5.28 4.87
N TYR A 122 12.52 6.07 4.09
CA TYR A 122 12.24 6.26 2.67
C TYR A 122 12.31 4.94 1.89
N ILE A 123 13.37 4.17 2.06
CA ILE A 123 13.56 2.87 1.38
C ILE A 123 12.42 1.91 1.77
N MET A 124 12.12 1.79 3.06
CA MET A 124 11.06 0.91 3.56
C MET A 124 9.69 1.33 3.02
N GLY A 125 9.35 2.62 3.11
CA GLY A 125 8.08 3.14 2.61
C GLY A 125 7.94 2.95 1.09
N SER A 126 9.01 3.18 0.33
CA SER A 126 9.02 2.95 -1.12
C SER A 126 8.89 1.49 -1.49
N PHE A 127 9.53 0.60 -0.72
CA PHE A 127 9.41 -0.84 -0.89
C PHE A 127 7.98 -1.32 -0.65
N LEU A 128 7.35 -0.88 0.44
CA LEU A 128 5.94 -1.20 0.73
C LEU A 128 4.97 -0.58 -0.29
N GLY A 129 5.23 0.65 -0.74
CA GLY A 129 4.48 1.28 -1.80
C GLY A 129 4.55 0.51 -3.12
N PHE A 130 5.74 0.04 -3.50
CA PHE A 130 5.92 -0.80 -4.66
C PHE A 130 5.19 -2.15 -4.53
N ALA A 131 5.28 -2.81 -3.37
CA ALA A 131 4.54 -4.02 -3.08
C ALA A 131 3.02 -3.83 -3.22
N CYS A 132 2.49 -2.71 -2.71
CA CYS A 132 1.08 -2.33 -2.85
C CYS A 132 0.65 -2.25 -4.32
N LEU A 133 1.43 -1.54 -5.13
CA LEU A 133 1.12 -1.31 -6.54
C LEU A 133 1.29 -2.58 -7.37
N LEU A 134 2.24 -3.45 -7.02
CA LEU A 134 2.33 -4.80 -7.60
C LEU A 134 1.11 -5.66 -7.27
N GLY A 135 0.62 -5.61 -6.03
CA GLY A 135 -0.60 -6.31 -5.63
C GLY A 135 -1.83 -5.80 -6.39
N ASP A 136 -1.98 -4.49 -6.53
CA ASP A 136 -3.03 -3.85 -7.32
C ASP A 136 -2.94 -4.20 -8.83
N MET A 137 -1.72 -4.26 -9.40
CA MET A 137 -1.51 -4.78 -10.76
C MET A 137 -1.92 -6.25 -10.90
N THR A 138 -1.60 -7.08 -9.90
CA THR A 138 -2.00 -8.49 -9.86
C THR A 138 -3.53 -8.62 -9.86
N GLY A 139 -4.22 -7.82 -9.03
CA GLY A 139 -5.68 -7.73 -9.04
C GLY A 139 -6.22 -7.31 -10.41
N SER A 140 -5.61 -6.32 -11.05
CA SER A 140 -5.95 -5.91 -12.41
C SER A 140 -5.78 -7.01 -13.45
N PHE A 141 -4.67 -7.74 -13.40
CA PHE A 141 -4.44 -8.88 -14.30
C PHE A 141 -5.56 -9.91 -14.18
N PHE A 142 -5.91 -10.33 -12.96
CA PHE A 142 -6.98 -11.30 -12.75
C PHE A 142 -8.36 -10.77 -13.16
N LYS A 143 -8.64 -9.47 -12.97
CA LYS A 143 -9.85 -8.84 -13.49
C LYS A 143 -9.92 -8.96 -15.02
N ARG A 144 -8.81 -8.72 -15.74
CA ARG A 144 -8.76 -8.89 -17.21
C ARG A 144 -9.01 -10.32 -17.65
N ARG A 145 -8.43 -11.30 -16.96
CA ARG A 145 -8.67 -12.73 -17.26
C ARG A 145 -10.12 -13.16 -17.04
N ARG A 146 -10.88 -12.43 -16.23
CA ARG A 146 -12.34 -12.61 -16.03
C ARG A 146 -13.21 -11.81 -17.00
N GLY A 147 -12.62 -11.13 -17.99
CA GLY A 147 -13.35 -10.29 -18.96
C GLY A 147 -13.87 -8.96 -18.41
N LEU A 148 -13.51 -8.60 -17.17
CA LEU A 148 -13.86 -7.30 -16.60
C LEU A 148 -12.99 -6.23 -17.28
N LYS A 149 -13.58 -5.24 -17.94
CA LYS A 149 -12.86 -4.22 -18.73
C LYS A 149 -12.55 -2.95 -17.93
N ARG A 150 -11.45 -2.29 -18.27
CA ARG A 150 -11.07 -0.94 -17.77
C ARG A 150 -10.24 -0.27 -18.84
N GLU A 151 -10.94 0.32 -19.81
CA GLU A 151 -10.43 0.89 -21.06
C GLU A 151 -11.27 2.13 -21.36
N GLY A 152 -10.62 3.27 -21.59
CA GLY A 152 -11.32 4.56 -21.70
C GLY A 152 -12.21 4.86 -20.48
N ASP A 153 -13.48 5.18 -20.74
CA ASP A 153 -14.47 5.55 -19.71
C ASP A 153 -15.16 4.35 -19.05
N VAL A 154 -14.92 3.13 -19.54
CA VAL A 154 -15.56 1.93 -19.01
C VAL A 154 -14.75 1.37 -17.84
N SER A 155 -15.37 1.18 -16.67
CA SER A 155 -14.73 0.53 -15.51
C SER A 155 -15.67 -0.49 -14.85
N SER A 156 -15.34 -1.77 -14.94
CA SER A 156 -16.04 -2.84 -14.23
C SER A 156 -15.69 -2.86 -12.73
N LYS A 157 -16.68 -3.18 -11.87
CA LYS A 157 -16.50 -3.30 -10.41
C LYS A 157 -16.13 -4.71 -10.01
N ALA A 158 -15.16 -4.88 -9.11
CA ALA A 158 -14.85 -6.16 -8.48
C ALA A 158 -14.39 -5.96 -7.03
N PRO A 159 -15.32 -5.80 -6.07
CA PRO A 159 -15.01 -5.33 -4.72
C PRO A 159 -13.86 -6.05 -4.02
N LEU A 160 -13.79 -7.38 -4.11
CA LEU A 160 -12.72 -8.16 -3.49
C LEU A 160 -11.38 -8.02 -4.25
N LEU A 161 -11.40 -8.04 -5.58
CA LEU A 161 -10.19 -7.87 -6.41
C LEU A 161 -9.68 -6.43 -6.43
N ASP A 162 -10.52 -5.47 -6.05
CA ASP A 162 -10.19 -4.05 -5.93
C ASP A 162 -9.61 -3.70 -4.56
N THR A 163 -9.71 -4.59 -3.56
CA THR A 163 -9.36 -4.27 -2.16
C THR A 163 -8.39 -5.25 -1.51
N LEU A 164 -8.46 -6.54 -1.83
CA LEU A 164 -7.62 -7.55 -1.17
C LEU A 164 -6.20 -7.71 -1.76
N PRO A 165 -6.01 -7.71 -3.10
CA PRO A 165 -4.69 -8.03 -3.67
C PRO A 165 -3.57 -7.10 -3.24
N PHE A 166 -3.82 -5.79 -3.12
CA PHE A 166 -2.81 -4.84 -2.66
C PHE A 166 -2.47 -5.08 -1.18
N ALA A 167 -3.48 -5.24 -0.31
CA ALA A 167 -3.28 -5.41 1.12
C ALA A 167 -2.52 -6.71 1.44
N ILE A 168 -2.92 -7.80 0.77
CA ILE A 168 -2.23 -9.10 0.88
C ILE A 168 -0.78 -8.97 0.42
N MET A 169 -0.51 -8.32 -0.72
CA MET A 169 0.85 -8.17 -1.23
C MET A 169 1.74 -7.35 -0.28
N VAL A 170 1.20 -6.26 0.27
CA VAL A 170 1.92 -5.40 1.23
C VAL A 170 2.31 -6.16 2.48
N PHE A 171 1.37 -6.89 3.09
CA PHE A 171 1.67 -7.69 4.29
C PHE A 171 2.61 -8.85 3.98
N LEU A 172 2.39 -9.56 2.87
CA LEU A 172 3.27 -10.64 2.44
C LEU A 172 4.71 -10.13 2.25
N TRP A 173 4.90 -9.00 1.58
CA TRP A 173 6.23 -8.44 1.38
C TRP A 173 6.86 -7.93 2.68
N GLY A 174 6.06 -7.31 3.55
CA GLY A 174 6.51 -6.92 4.87
C GLY A 174 7.07 -8.10 5.66
N GLN A 175 6.33 -9.21 5.70
CA GLN A 175 6.72 -10.42 6.42
C GLN A 175 7.90 -11.16 5.77
N LEU A 176 7.99 -11.21 4.44
CA LEU A 176 9.05 -11.94 3.76
C LEU A 176 10.39 -11.17 3.70
N PHE A 177 10.35 -9.84 3.63
CA PHE A 177 11.52 -9.05 3.28
C PHE A 177 11.97 -8.05 4.34
N LEU A 178 11.15 -7.66 5.32
CA LEU A 178 11.55 -6.64 6.30
C LEU A 178 12.28 -7.20 7.54
N GLY A 179 12.66 -8.47 7.52
CA GLY A 179 13.64 -9.07 8.42
C GLY A 179 13.33 -8.88 9.91
N PRO A 180 14.22 -8.27 10.71
CA PRO A 180 14.02 -8.13 12.16
C PRO A 180 13.02 -7.03 12.56
N SER A 181 12.56 -6.21 11.61
CA SER A 181 11.68 -5.06 11.89
C SER A 181 10.38 -5.47 12.58
N LEU A 182 9.79 -4.53 13.34
CA LEU A 182 8.47 -4.69 13.93
C LEU A 182 7.40 -5.06 12.88
N LEU A 183 7.50 -4.54 11.66
CA LEU A 183 6.58 -4.85 10.55
C LEU A 183 6.61 -6.34 10.19
N ALA A 184 7.76 -7.00 10.32
CA ALA A 184 7.93 -8.42 10.05
C ALA A 184 7.64 -9.32 11.27
N SER A 185 7.22 -8.75 12.41
CA SER A 185 6.94 -9.52 13.62
C SER A 185 5.79 -10.50 13.42
N SER A 186 5.95 -11.72 13.92
CA SER A 186 4.91 -12.77 13.90
C SER A 186 3.69 -12.39 14.75
N ASN A 187 3.86 -11.51 15.74
CA ASN A 187 2.78 -10.97 16.57
C ASN A 187 1.79 -10.13 15.75
N LEU A 188 2.18 -9.65 14.57
CA LEU A 188 1.30 -8.89 13.67
C LEU A 188 0.49 -9.77 12.71
N LEU A 189 0.72 -11.08 12.64
CA LEU A 189 0.01 -11.96 11.71
C LEU A 189 -1.52 -11.98 11.94
N LEU A 190 -1.95 -12.06 13.20
CA LEU A 190 -3.36 -12.01 13.54
C LEU A 190 -3.98 -10.62 13.26
N PRO A 191 -3.37 -9.49 13.70
CA PRO A 191 -3.75 -8.15 13.27
C PRO A 191 -3.87 -7.98 11.75
N MET A 192 -2.91 -8.49 10.97
CA MET A 192 -2.93 -8.45 9.50
C MET A 192 -4.14 -9.21 8.94
N ALA A 193 -4.41 -10.41 9.45
CA ALA A 193 -5.56 -11.20 9.04
C ALA A 193 -6.89 -10.47 9.33
N ILE A 194 -7.01 -9.86 10.51
CA ILE A 194 -8.17 -9.02 10.86
C ILE A 194 -8.29 -7.86 9.86
N ILE A 195 -7.20 -7.15 9.56
CA ILE A 195 -7.20 -6.04 8.61
C ILE A 195 -7.65 -6.49 7.22
N ILE A 196 -7.12 -7.61 6.70
CA ILE A 196 -7.54 -8.16 5.40
C ILE A 196 -9.05 -8.40 5.36
N VAL A 197 -9.62 -8.98 6.43
CA VAL A 197 -11.07 -9.27 6.51
C VAL A 197 -11.90 -7.98 6.53
N ILE A 198 -11.45 -6.95 7.25
CA ILE A 198 -12.19 -5.67 7.33
C ILE A 198 -11.90 -4.73 6.15
N THR A 199 -10.84 -4.96 5.36
CA THR A 199 -10.39 -4.07 4.27
C THR A 199 -11.50 -3.77 3.26
N PRO A 200 -12.33 -4.72 2.80
CA PRO A 200 -13.46 -4.42 1.92
C PRO A 200 -14.48 -3.45 2.55
N ILE A 201 -14.70 -3.55 3.87
CA ILE A 201 -15.59 -2.66 4.62
C ILE A 201 -14.94 -1.28 4.75
N LEU A 202 -13.67 -1.21 5.16
CA LEU A 202 -12.92 0.04 5.27
C LEU A 202 -12.92 0.81 3.94
N HIS A 203 -12.60 0.13 2.83
CA HIS A 203 -12.62 0.73 1.50
C HIS A 203 -13.99 1.30 1.13
N ARG A 204 -15.06 0.55 1.40
CA ARG A 204 -16.42 1.01 1.14
C ARG A 204 -16.75 2.26 1.95
N SER A 205 -16.37 2.30 3.23
CA SER A 205 -16.57 3.45 4.10
C SER A 205 -15.83 4.69 3.57
N PHE A 206 -14.56 4.56 3.17
CA PHE A 206 -13.81 5.66 2.56
C PHE A 206 -14.42 6.14 1.24
N ASN A 207 -14.94 5.22 0.41
CA ASN A 207 -15.61 5.59 -0.84
C ASN A 207 -16.91 6.36 -0.59
N LEU A 208 -17.69 5.97 0.41
CA LEU A 208 -18.92 6.67 0.81
C LEU A 208 -18.62 8.07 1.34
N ILE A 209 -17.60 8.21 2.19
CA ILE A 209 -17.17 9.52 2.71
C ILE A 209 -16.68 10.40 1.56
N GLY A 210 -15.82 9.87 0.68
CA GLY A 210 -15.31 10.58 -0.49
C GLY A 210 -16.40 11.07 -1.44
N TYR A 211 -17.48 10.29 -1.61
CA TYR A 211 -18.66 10.71 -2.36
C TYR A 211 -19.45 11.82 -1.64
N ALA A 212 -19.66 11.67 -0.32
CA ALA A 212 -20.38 12.66 0.48
C ALA A 212 -19.71 14.05 0.48
N ILE A 213 -18.37 14.10 0.41
CA ILE A 213 -17.59 15.34 0.34
C ILE A 213 -17.30 15.82 -1.09
N GLY A 214 -17.82 15.15 -2.11
CA GLY A 214 -17.66 15.53 -3.53
C GLY A 214 -16.30 15.23 -4.15
N TRP A 215 -15.45 14.43 -3.50
CA TRP A 215 -14.13 14.02 -4.03
C TRP A 215 -14.20 12.82 -4.97
N LYS A 216 -15.31 12.08 -4.97
CA LYS A 216 -15.59 10.98 -5.90
C LYS A 216 -16.93 11.17 -6.60
N ASP A 217 -16.97 10.82 -7.88
CA ASP A 217 -18.19 10.86 -8.68
C ASP A 217 -19.17 9.72 -8.33
N VAL A 218 -18.69 8.65 -7.67
CA VAL A 218 -19.48 7.46 -7.33
C VAL A 218 -19.18 6.93 -5.91
N PRO A 219 -20.16 6.33 -5.22
CA PRO A 219 -20.07 5.93 -3.80
C PRO A 219 -19.40 4.56 -3.54
N TYR A 220 -18.82 3.92 -4.55
CA TYR A 220 -18.30 2.55 -4.48
C TYR A 220 -16.89 2.43 -5.04
#